data_AF-A0A4R2PH59-F1
#
_entry.id   AF-A0A4R2PH59-F1
#
_cell.length_a   1.000
_cell.length_b   1.000
_cell.length_c   1.000
_cell.angle_alpha   90.00
_cell.angle_beta   90.00
_cell.angle_gamma   90.00
#
_symmetry.space_group_name_H-M   'P 1'
#
loop_
_entity.id
_entity.type
_entity.pdbx_description
1 polymer ?
#
loop_
_entity_poly.entity_id
_entity_poly.type
_entity_poly.pdbx_seq_one_letter_code
_entity_poly.pdbx_strand_id
1 'polypeptide(L)'
;MADANELRGEVDLVLDGQSFVLRPSFTAIVAMEKKTGLALLQLAQLAEQGALTLEAQAIVVTELVRAWGREQALDEYASAAERAHVTAAKAAGQDAIAELLFPVGVMAVQPRIALVLGLAATGGCLPSGEAKATGTMIPETPVAD
;
A
#
# COMPACT_ATOMS: atom_id res chain seq x y z
N MET A 1 17.21 -4.59 -4.58
CA MET A 1 16.10 -3.74 -4.10
C MET A 1 14.83 -4.41 -4.58
N ALA A 2 13.84 -4.61 -3.71
CA ALA A 2 12.58 -5.19 -4.16
C ALA A 2 11.76 -4.05 -4.80
N ASP A 3 11.70 -4.05 -6.13
CA ASP A 3 10.94 -3.05 -6.88
C ASP A 3 9.43 -3.29 -6.66
N ALA A 4 8.64 -2.22 -6.59
CA ALA A 4 7.19 -2.32 -6.44
C ALA A 4 6.59 -3.08 -7.63
N ASN A 5 5.78 -4.09 -7.35
CA ASN A 5 5.13 -4.87 -8.40
C ASN A 5 3.76 -4.28 -8.76
N GLU A 6 3.69 -3.61 -9.91
CA GLU A 6 2.45 -2.99 -10.42
C GLU A 6 1.30 -4.01 -10.56
N LEU A 7 1.60 -5.27 -10.92
CA LEU A 7 0.61 -6.36 -11.01
C LEU A 7 0.06 -6.78 -9.63
N ARG A 8 0.75 -6.42 -8.55
CA ARG A 8 0.31 -6.65 -7.16
C ARG A 8 -0.33 -5.41 -6.54
N GLY A 9 -0.61 -4.36 -7.33
CA GLY A 9 -1.13 -3.09 -6.81
C GLY A 9 -0.17 -2.42 -5.81
N GLU A 10 1.10 -2.77 -5.86
CA GLU A 10 2.13 -2.25 -4.98
C GLU A 10 2.60 -0.89 -5.48
N VAL A 11 2.81 0.03 -4.55
CA VAL A 11 3.30 1.38 -4.85
C VAL A 11 4.60 1.59 -4.10
N ASP A 12 5.65 2.04 -4.79
CA ASP A 12 6.90 2.43 -4.15
C ASP A 12 6.72 3.75 -3.41
N LEU A 13 7.39 3.86 -2.26
CA LEU A 13 7.47 5.09 -1.48
C LEU A 13 8.90 5.24 -0.97
N VAL A 14 9.51 6.40 -1.19
CA VAL A 14 10.84 6.71 -0.66
C VAL A 14 10.68 7.73 0.46
N LEU A 15 11.16 7.40 1.66
CA LEU A 15 11.20 8.29 2.81
C LEU A 15 12.63 8.44 3.31
N ASP A 16 13.16 9.67 3.32
CA ASP A 16 14.54 9.98 3.76
C ASP A 16 15.60 9.04 3.15
N GLY A 17 15.47 8.75 1.85
CA GLY A 17 16.35 7.84 1.11
C GLY A 17 16.10 6.34 1.35
N GLN A 18 15.17 5.97 2.22
CA GLN A 18 14.75 4.59 2.44
C GLN A 18 13.56 4.23 1.56
N SER A 19 13.67 3.14 0.80
CA SER A 19 12.58 2.62 -0.03
C SER A 19 11.64 1.73 0.78
N PHE A 20 10.35 1.93 0.57
CA PHE A 20 9.25 1.17 1.12
C PHE A 20 8.31 0.74 -0.01
N VAL A 21 7.60 -0.36 0.20
CA VAL A 21 6.55 -0.82 -0.71
C VAL A 21 5.22 -0.81 0.03
N LEU A 22 4.26 -0.09 -0.53
CA LEU A 22 2.89 0.01 -0.03
C LEU A 22 2.06 -1.08 -0.69
N ARG A 23 1.50 -2.00 0.10
CA ARG A 23 0.62 -3.06 -0.40
C ARG A 23 -0.79 -2.92 0.20
N PRO A 24 -1.82 -2.64 -0.61
CA PRO A 24 -3.20 -2.64 -0.14
C PRO A 24 -3.61 -4.09 0.11
N SER A 25 -4.05 -4.46 1.31
CA SER A 25 -4.65 -5.77 1.58
C SER A 25 -5.83 -5.63 2.51
N PHE A 26 -6.75 -6.60 2.53
CA PHE A 26 -7.94 -6.54 3.38
C PHE A 26 -7.57 -6.28 4.86
N THR A 27 -6.56 -7.00 5.37
CA THR A 27 -6.09 -6.83 6.74
C THR A 27 -5.49 -5.46 7.00
N ALA A 28 -4.77 -4.89 6.02
CA ALA A 28 -4.24 -3.54 6.12
C ALA A 28 -5.38 -2.51 6.17
N ILE A 29 -6.36 -2.62 5.26
CA ILE A 29 -7.51 -1.71 5.20
C ILE A 29 -8.24 -1.69 6.54
N VAL A 30 -8.64 -2.85 7.06
CA VAL A 30 -9.35 -2.94 8.34
C VAL A 30 -8.53 -2.35 9.49
N ALA A 31 -7.22 -2.58 9.52
CA ALA A 31 -6.35 -2.01 10.53
C ALA A 31 -6.27 -0.48 10.44
N MET A 32 -6.19 0.07 9.22
CA MET A 32 -6.20 1.51 8.99
C MET A 32 -7.52 2.13 9.44
N GLU A 33 -8.66 1.56 9.06
CA GLU A 33 -9.97 2.07 9.46
C GLU A 33 -10.13 2.05 10.99
N LYS A 34 -9.72 0.96 11.64
CA LYS A 34 -9.79 0.85 13.11
C LYS A 34 -8.93 1.88 13.83
N LYS A 35 -7.73 2.16 13.32
CA LYS A 35 -6.77 3.08 13.96
C LYS A 35 -7.09 4.54 13.70
N THR A 36 -7.54 4.86 12.48
CA THR A 36 -7.87 6.24 12.09
C THR A 36 -9.30 6.63 12.47
N GLY A 37 -10.19 5.65 12.65
CA GLY A 37 -11.63 5.90 12.80
C GLY A 37 -12.32 6.33 11.50
N LEU A 38 -11.64 6.22 10.36
CA LEU A 38 -12.13 6.67 9.05
C LEU A 38 -12.36 5.45 8.14
N ALA A 39 -13.47 5.44 7.40
CA ALA A 39 -13.71 4.41 6.40
C ALA A 39 -12.74 4.54 5.21
N LEU A 40 -12.49 3.46 4.48
CA LEU A 40 -11.61 3.43 3.31
C LEU A 40 -11.94 4.53 2.30
N LEU A 41 -13.22 4.74 2.00
CA LEU A 41 -13.65 5.77 1.06
C LEU A 41 -13.32 7.18 1.56
N GLN A 42 -13.43 7.43 2.87
CA GLN A 42 -13.06 8.70 3.48
C GLN A 42 -11.54 8.90 3.44
N LEU A 43 -10.76 7.86 3.76
CA LEU A 43 -9.30 7.89 3.67
C LEU A 43 -8.84 8.21 2.24
N ALA A 44 -9.44 7.57 1.23
CA ALA A 44 -9.13 7.83 -0.18
C ALA A 44 -9.48 9.28 -0.57
N GLN A 45 -10.65 9.78 -0.19
CA GLN A 45 -11.05 11.17 -0.47
C GLN A 45 -10.12 12.19 0.18
N LEU A 46 -9.75 11.99 1.45
CA LEU A 46 -8.81 12.86 2.16
C LEU A 46 -7.40 12.77 1.56
N ALA A 47 -7.00 11.60 1.07
CA ALA A 47 -5.74 11.44 0.37
C ALA A 47 -5.71 12.30 -0.91
N GLU A 48 -6.72 12.14 -1.76
CA GLU A 48 -6.89 12.91 -3.02
C GLU A 48 -6.94 14.42 -2.78
N GLN A 49 -7.58 14.87 -1.70
CA GLN A 49 -7.70 16.29 -1.35
C GLN A 49 -6.44 16.89 -0.71
N GLY A 50 -5.40 16.10 -0.42
CA GLY A 50 -4.25 16.61 0.33
C GLY A 50 -4.56 16.87 1.81
N ALA A 51 -5.60 16.26 2.38
CA ALA A 51 -6.16 16.61 3.69
C ALA A 51 -5.85 15.58 4.80
N LEU A 52 -5.20 14.45 4.48
CA LEU A 52 -4.73 13.52 5.51
C LEU A 52 -3.72 14.18 6.46
N THR A 53 -3.97 14.07 7.76
CA THR A 53 -3.02 14.49 8.80
C THR A 53 -1.74 13.64 8.75
N LEU A 54 -0.64 14.17 9.28
CA LEU A 54 0.63 13.41 9.39
C LEU A 54 0.43 12.07 10.11
N GLU A 55 -0.35 12.07 11.19
CA GLU A 55 -0.68 10.85 11.94
C GLU A 55 -1.45 9.84 11.08
N ALA A 56 -2.48 10.28 10.34
CA ALA A 56 -3.24 9.40 9.46
C ALA A 56 -2.34 8.84 8.34
N GLN A 57 -1.46 9.65 7.76
CA GLN A 57 -0.48 9.19 6.77
C GLN A 57 0.46 8.15 7.37
N ALA A 58 0.98 8.38 8.58
CA ALA A 58 1.86 7.43 9.26
C ALA A 58 1.16 6.09 9.52
N ILE A 59 -0.09 6.12 9.98
CA ILE A 59 -0.91 4.90 10.17
C ILE A 59 -1.06 4.16 8.84
N VAL A 60 -1.45 4.88 7.78
CA VAL A 60 -1.70 4.29 6.47
C VAL A 60 -0.43 3.64 5.91
N VAL A 61 0.67 4.39 5.85
CA VAL A 61 1.96 3.89 5.36
C VAL A 61 2.42 2.69 6.18
N THR A 62 2.33 2.75 7.51
CA THR A 62 2.76 1.66 8.39
C THR A 62 2.01 0.36 8.11
N GLU A 63 0.69 0.40 7.98
CA GLU A 63 -0.10 -0.82 7.75
C GLU A 63 0.11 -1.40 6.35
N LEU A 64 0.31 -0.55 5.34
CA LEU A 64 0.60 -0.98 3.98
C LEU A 64 2.01 -1.60 3.86
N VAL A 65 3.02 -1.03 4.53
CA VAL A 65 4.38 -1.58 4.59
C VAL A 65 4.40 -2.91 5.32
N ARG A 66 3.70 -3.02 6.45
CA ARG A 66 3.58 -4.28 7.19
C ARG A 66 2.86 -5.35 6.37
N ALA A 67 1.83 -4.97 5.61
CA ALA A 67 1.13 -5.89 4.73
C ALA A 67 2.05 -6.42 3.63
N TRP A 68 2.86 -5.56 3.01
CA TRP A 68 3.90 -6.00 2.09
C TRP A 68 4.86 -6.98 2.76
N GLY A 69 5.42 -6.61 3.92
CA GLY A 69 6.40 -7.42 4.63
C GLY A 69 5.87 -8.80 5.01
N ARG A 70 4.60 -8.91 5.44
CA ARG A 70 3.97 -10.20 5.78
C ARG A 70 3.86 -11.16 4.59
N GLU A 71 3.69 -10.63 3.39
CA GLU A 71 3.51 -11.42 2.17
C GLU A 71 4.84 -11.85 1.53
N GLN A 72 5.97 -11.32 2.00
CA GLN A 72 7.27 -11.71 1.45
C GLN A 72 7.67 -13.11 1.93
N ALA A 73 7.73 -14.05 0.98
CA ALA A 73 8.33 -15.35 1.16
C ALA A 73 9.84 -15.25 0.93
N LEU A 74 10.63 -15.48 1.98
CA LEU A 74 12.08 -15.56 1.89
C LEU A 74 12.47 -17.03 1.70
N ASP A 75 13.21 -17.32 0.64
CA ASP A 75 13.78 -18.65 0.43
C ASP A 75 15.15 -18.81 1.14
N GLU A 76 15.76 -19.98 0.97
CA GLU A 76 17.08 -20.27 1.52
C GLU A 76 18.20 -19.40 0.92
N TYR A 77 18.02 -18.91 -0.32
CA TYR A 77 18.99 -18.11 -1.08
C TYR A 77 18.90 -16.61 -0.84
N ALA A 78 17.85 -16.12 -0.16
CA ALA A 78 17.68 -14.71 0.14
C ALA A 78 18.93 -14.09 0.81
N SER A 79 19.39 -12.95 0.32
CA SER A 79 20.52 -12.25 0.91
C SER A 79 20.20 -11.76 2.34
N ALA A 80 21.24 -11.53 3.15
CA ALA A 80 21.06 -10.94 4.48
C ALA A 80 20.35 -9.57 4.42
N ALA A 81 20.62 -8.79 3.38
CA ALA A 81 19.99 -7.50 3.15
C ALA A 81 18.47 -7.63 2.88
N GLU A 82 18.06 -8.59 2.04
CA GLU A 82 16.63 -8.86 1.79
C GLU A 82 15.91 -9.33 3.05
N ARG A 83 16.52 -10.25 3.82
CA ARG A 83 15.96 -10.71 5.09
C ARG A 83 15.79 -9.56 6.09
N ALA A 84 16.77 -8.67 6.18
CA ALA A 84 16.71 -7.49 7.04
C ALA A 84 15.60 -6.53 6.60
N HIS A 85 15.47 -6.29 5.29
CA HIS A 85 14.46 -5.39 4.73
C HIS A 85 13.03 -5.90 4.98
N VAL A 86 12.78 -7.20 4.75
CA VAL A 86 11.48 -7.83 5.05
C VAL A 86 11.18 -7.81 6.55
N THR A 87 12.18 -8.08 7.39
CA THR A 87 12.03 -8.02 8.86
C THR A 87 11.67 -6.60 9.31
N ALA A 88 12.35 -5.59 8.78
CA ALA A 88 12.07 -4.19 9.07
C ALA A 88 10.65 -3.79 8.64
N ALA A 89 10.20 -4.22 7.46
CA ALA A 89 8.83 -3.94 7.01
C ALA A 89 7.77 -4.59 7.92
N LYS A 90 7.99 -5.85 8.35
CA LYS A 90 7.09 -6.55 9.30
C LYS A 90 7.01 -5.84 10.65
N ALA A 91 8.13 -5.27 11.10
CA ALA A 91 8.27 -4.59 12.38
C ALA A 91 8.07 -3.06 12.30
N ALA A 92 7.71 -2.51 11.14
CA ALA A 92 7.61 -1.06 10.94
C ALA A 92 6.75 -0.41 12.03
N GLY A 93 7.27 0.65 12.66
CA GLY A 93 6.60 1.37 13.75
C GLY A 93 5.97 2.67 13.24
N GLN A 94 4.78 3.01 13.75
CA GLN A 94 4.08 4.22 13.34
C GLN A 94 4.89 5.49 13.63
N ASP A 95 5.49 5.59 14.82
CA ASP A 95 6.28 6.75 15.21
C ASP A 95 7.52 6.91 14.32
N ALA A 96 8.22 5.81 14.04
CA ALA A 96 9.36 5.81 13.13
C ALA A 96 8.97 6.22 11.70
N ILE A 97 7.82 5.75 11.20
CA ILE A 97 7.31 6.18 9.90
C ILE A 97 6.92 7.66 9.92
N ALA A 98 6.30 8.16 11.00
CA ALA A 98 5.95 9.57 11.13
C ALA A 98 7.19 10.47 11.13
N GLU A 99 8.25 10.06 11.83
CA GLU A 99 9.55 10.74 11.83
C GLU A 99 10.18 10.78 10.44
N LEU A 100 10.06 9.70 9.65
CA LEU A 100 10.56 9.66 8.27
C LEU A 100 9.68 10.47 7.29
N LEU A 101 8.38 10.56 7.54
CA LEU A 101 7.45 11.36 6.73
C LEU A 101 7.69 12.87 6.88
N PHE A 102 8.00 13.32 8.09
CA PHE A 102 8.16 14.74 8.40
C PHE A 102 9.20 15.48 7.52
N PRO A 103 10.46 15.00 7.36
CA PRO A 103 11.47 15.68 6.55
C PRO A 103 11.18 15.60 5.04
N VAL A 104 10.49 14.55 4.58
CA VAL A 104 10.07 14.40 3.17
C VAL A 104 8.93 15.37 2.83
N GLY A 105 8.06 15.61 3.80
CA GLY A 105 6.90 16.48 3.69
C GLY A 105 5.64 15.70 3.29
N VAL A 106 4.56 15.95 4.03
CA VAL A 106 3.25 15.30 3.85
C VAL A 106 2.69 15.41 2.43
N MET A 107 2.93 16.54 1.76
CA MET A 107 2.46 16.79 0.38
C MET A 107 3.20 15.98 -0.67
N ALA A 108 4.46 15.61 -0.41
CA ALA A 108 5.24 14.80 -1.35
C ALA A 108 4.80 13.32 -1.30
N VAL A 109 4.32 12.85 -0.14
CA VAL A 109 3.93 11.46 0.07
C VAL A 109 2.47 11.20 -0.32
N GLN A 110 1.62 12.22 -0.17
CA GLN A 110 0.19 12.15 -0.43
C GLN A 110 -0.20 11.46 -1.76
N PRO A 111 0.42 11.77 -2.92
CA PRO A 111 0.01 11.17 -4.20
C PRO A 111 0.19 9.65 -4.22
N ARG A 112 1.22 9.12 -3.55
CA ARG A 112 1.45 7.67 -3.44
C ARG A 112 0.40 6.99 -2.56
N ILE A 113 0.02 7.65 -1.46
CA ILE A 113 -1.07 7.19 -0.59
C ILE A 113 -2.42 7.22 -1.33
N ALA A 114 -2.69 8.29 -2.09
CA ALA A 114 -3.91 8.44 -2.86
C ALA A 114 -4.05 7.32 -3.91
N LEU A 115 -2.98 7.04 -4.65
CA LEU A 115 -2.92 5.96 -5.63
C LEU A 115 -3.30 4.60 -5.02
N VAL A 116 -2.63 4.20 -3.93
CA VAL A 116 -2.82 2.87 -3.33
C VAL A 116 -4.21 2.73 -2.68
N LEU A 117 -4.74 3.80 -2.07
CA LEU A 117 -6.08 3.79 -1.49
C LEU A 117 -7.16 3.80 -2.58
N GLY A 118 -6.95 4.48 -3.71
CA GLY A 118 -7.83 4.45 -4.87
C GLY A 118 -7.96 3.05 -5.48
N LEU A 119 -6.84 2.32 -5.60
CA LEU A 119 -6.82 0.92 -6.04
C LEU A 119 -7.65 0.02 -5.11
N ALA A 120 -7.48 0.18 -3.80
CA ALA A 120 -8.25 -0.57 -2.81
C ALA A 120 -9.75 -0.22 -2.86
N ALA A 121 -10.10 1.07 -2.94
CA ALA A 121 -11.47 1.56 -2.90
C ALA A 121 -12.30 1.16 -4.14
N THR A 122 -11.66 1.04 -5.30
CA THR A 122 -12.32 0.62 -6.55
C THR A 122 -12.51 -0.89 -6.67
N GLY A 123 -12.06 -1.66 -5.67
CA GLY A 123 -12.10 -3.12 -5.70
C GLY A 123 -11.11 -3.73 -6.70
N GLY A 124 -10.09 -2.95 -7.09
CA GLY A 124 -9.03 -3.33 -8.03
C GLY A 124 -8.04 -4.35 -7.48
N CYS A 125 -8.16 -4.74 -6.21
CA CYS A 125 -7.30 -5.72 -5.56
C CYS A 125 -8.09 -6.92 -4.99
N LEU A 126 -7.45 -8.09 -4.95
CA LEU A 126 -7.88 -9.26 -4.19
C LEU A 126 -7.66 -9.02 -2.67
N PRO A 127 -8.25 -9.83 -1.77
CA PRO A 127 -8.02 -9.70 -0.33
C PRO A 127 -6.55 -9.82 0.09
N SER A 128 -5.77 -10.62 -0.66
CA SER A 128 -4.31 -10.77 -0.53
C SER A 128 -3.54 -9.50 -0.91
N GLY A 129 -4.19 -8.60 -1.66
CA GLY A 129 -3.65 -7.33 -2.14
C GLY A 129 -3.23 -7.31 -3.60
N GLU A 130 -3.24 -8.46 -4.27
CA GLU A 130 -2.87 -8.56 -5.69
C GLU A 130 -3.88 -7.81 -6.57
N ALA A 131 -3.44 -7.16 -7.66
CA ALA A 131 -4.37 -6.51 -8.55
C ALA A 131 -5.28 -7.56 -9.21
N LYS A 132 -6.58 -7.29 -9.32
CA LYS A 132 -7.50 -8.12 -10.11
C LYS A 132 -7.13 -7.93 -11.57
N ALA A 133 -7.00 -9.04 -12.30
CA ALA A 133 -6.88 -8.99 -13.75
C ALA A 133 -8.06 -8.18 -14.31
N THR A 134 -7.77 -7.13 -15.07
CA THR A 134 -8.78 -6.37 -15.81
C THR A 134 -9.29 -7.29 -16.92
N GLY A 135 -10.33 -8.06 -16.64
CA GLY A 135 -10.95 -8.90 -17.64
C GLY A 135 -11.49 -8.01 -18.76
N THR A 136 -10.86 -8.07 -19.93
CA THR A 136 -11.44 -7.62 -21.19
C THR A 136 -12.68 -8.47 -21.45
N MET A 137 -13.80 -8.11 -20.84
CA MET A 137 -15.11 -8.66 -21.20
C MET A 137 -15.56 -7.93 -22.46
N ILE A 138 -15.12 -8.39 -23.63
CA ILE A 138 -15.90 -8.18 -24.85
C ILE A 138 -17.06 -9.18 -24.75
N PRO A 139 -18.32 -8.76 -24.57
CA PRO A 139 -19.43 -9.67 -24.74
C PRO A 139 -19.47 -10.05 -26.22
N GLU A 140 -18.96 -11.23 -26.56
CA GLU A 140 -19.32 -11.87 -27.83
C GLU A 140 -20.83 -12.07 -27.80
N THR A 141 -21.54 -11.25 -28.57
CA THR A 141 -22.96 -11.45 -28.84
C THR A 141 -23.02 -12.66 -29.77
N PRO A 142 -23.61 -13.80 -29.36
CA PRO A 142 -23.77 -14.90 -30.29
C PRO A 142 -24.71 -14.44 -31.40
N VAL A 143 -24.22 -14.43 -32.63
CA VAL A 143 -25.07 -14.28 -33.82
C VAL A 143 -25.93 -15.54 -33.86
N ALA A 144 -27.24 -15.36 -33.70
CA ALA A 144 -28.21 -16.44 -33.92
C ALA A 144 -28.31 -16.68 -35.43
N ASP A 145 -28.07 -17.92 -35.85
CA ASP A 145 -28.43 -18.46 -37.17
C ASP A 145 -29.96 -18.64 -37.29
#